data_AF-A0A9E2VZ12-F1
#
_entry.id   AF-A0A9E2VZ12-F1
#
_cell.length_a   1.000
_cell.length_b   1.000
_cell.length_c   1.000
_cell.angle_alpha   90.00
_cell.angle_beta   90.00
_cell.angle_gamma   90.00
#
_symmetry.space_group_name_H-M   'P 1'
#
loop_
_entity.id
_entity.type
_entity.pdbx_description
1 polymer ?
#
loop_
_entity_poly.entity_id
_entity_poly.type
_entity_poly.pdbx_seq_one_letter_code
_entity_poly.pdbx_strand_id
1 'polypeptide(L)'
;LEGRVGIMVGTDENRTTRVRSLGRYTTIGEMGLISRVPRSATIQAEIASVLYLLNADQYEAIKTDDPALSHKLLTYFVSVMAERLTFANRTIAVLRR
;
A
#
# COMPACT_ATOMS: atom_id res chain seq x y z
N LEU A 1 5.91 -15.57 1.34
CA LEU A 1 6.39 -14.53 2.28
C LEU A 1 5.70 -14.72 3.61
N GLU A 2 6.44 -14.74 4.71
CA GLU A 2 5.89 -14.78 6.06
C GLU A 2 5.95 -13.38 6.66
N GLY A 3 4.94 -13.01 7.43
CA GLY A 3 4.89 -11.69 8.06
C GLY A 3 3.50 -11.16 8.28
N ARG A 4 3.47 -10.03 8.96
CA ARG A 4 2.29 -9.20 9.19
C ARG A 4 2.74 -7.76 9.40
N VAL A 5 2.11 -6.84 8.69
CA VAL A 5 2.37 -5.41 8.83
C VAL A 5 1.09 -4.65 9.16
N GLY A 6 1.21 -3.68 10.05
CA GLY A 6 0.18 -2.71 10.38
C GLY A 6 0.31 -1.47 9.52
N ILE A 7 -0.83 -0.94 9.08
CA ILE A 7 -0.92 0.41 8.51
C ILE A 7 -1.29 1.36 9.64
N MET A 8 -0.40 2.31 9.92
CA MET A 8 -0.50 3.29 11.00
C MET A 8 -0.72 4.67 10.40
N VAL A 9 -1.80 5.35 10.80
CA VAL A 9 -2.10 6.73 10.36
C VAL A 9 -1.96 7.65 11.56
N GLY A 10 -1.28 8.79 11.37
CA GLY A 10 -1.15 9.82 12.41
C GLY A 10 -2.48 10.52 12.67
N THR A 11 -2.74 10.85 13.92
CA THR A 11 -3.83 11.75 14.34
C THR A 11 -3.23 13.04 14.92
N ASP A 12 -4.05 14.09 15.05
CA ASP A 12 -3.61 15.45 15.42
C ASP A 12 -2.84 15.56 16.75
N GLU A 13 -2.87 14.53 17.60
CA GLU A 13 -2.25 14.51 18.93
C GLU A 13 -0.93 13.72 19.01
N ASN A 14 -0.20 13.60 17.89
CA ASN A 14 1.04 12.80 17.82
C ASN A 14 0.82 11.30 18.11
N ARG A 15 -0.43 10.85 18.09
CA ARG A 15 -0.82 9.45 18.25
C ARG A 15 -0.92 8.80 16.87
N THR A 16 -0.59 7.52 16.81
CA THR A 16 -0.79 6.71 15.61
C THR A 16 -1.90 5.70 15.87
N THR A 17 -2.85 5.62 14.94
CA THR A 17 -3.93 4.64 14.99
C THR A 17 -3.68 3.57 13.95
N ARG A 18 -3.75 2.30 14.37
CA ARG A 18 -3.72 1.17 13.44
C ARG A 18 -5.06 1.08 12.73
N VAL A 19 -5.06 1.37 11.43
CA VAL A 19 -6.28 1.32 10.61
C VAL A 19 -6.49 -0.05 9.98
N ARG A 20 -5.43 -0.83 9.80
CA ARG A 20 -5.48 -2.17 9.19
C ARG A 20 -4.24 -2.98 9.52
N SER A 21 -4.39 -4.31 9.55
CA SER A 21 -3.27 -5.25 9.47
C SER A 21 -3.34 -6.04 8.16
N LEU A 22 -2.19 -6.21 7.52
CA LEU A 22 -2.03 -6.90 6.25
C LEU A 22 -1.16 -8.15 6.45
N GLY A 23 -1.63 -9.26 5.89
CA GLY A 23 -0.91 -10.53 5.84
C GLY A 23 -0.17 -10.73 4.52
N ARG A 24 -0.03 -11.99 4.11
CA ARG A 24 0.70 -12.42 2.91
C ARG A 24 -0.03 -11.97 1.63
N TYR A 25 0.71 -11.91 0.52
CA TYR A 25 0.20 -11.74 -0.86
C TYR A 25 -0.50 -10.40 -1.16
N THR A 26 -0.07 -9.31 -0.52
CA THR A 26 -0.53 -7.96 -0.88
C THR A 26 0.67 -7.02 -1.05
N THR A 27 0.48 -5.94 -1.80
CA THR A 27 1.49 -4.92 -2.05
C THR A 27 1.21 -3.70 -1.18
N ILE A 28 2.24 -2.99 -0.71
CA ILE A 28 2.11 -1.75 0.03
C ILE A 28 3.07 -0.71 -0.54
N GLY A 29 2.75 0.58 -0.37
CA GLY A 29 3.58 1.66 -0.90
C GLY A 29 3.34 1.96 -2.39
N GLU A 30 2.39 1.26 -3.03
CA GLU A 30 2.02 1.48 -4.43
C GLU A 30 1.56 2.92 -4.68
N MET A 31 0.86 3.52 -3.72
CA MET A 31 0.42 4.90 -3.83
C MET A 31 1.60 5.87 -3.94
N GLY A 32 2.63 5.69 -3.10
CA GLY A 32 3.82 6.55 -3.11
C GLY A 32 4.65 6.34 -4.39
N LEU A 33 4.79 5.10 -4.82
CA LEU A 33 5.49 4.74 -6.06
C LEU A 33 4.83 5.39 -7.28
N ILE A 34 3.49 5.34 -7.37
CA ILE A 34 2.75 5.80 -8.55
C ILE A 34 2.48 7.31 -8.53
N SER A 35 2.07 7.87 -7.40
CA SER A 35 1.68 9.29 -7.32
C SER A 35 2.85 10.25 -7.10
N ARG A 36 4.01 9.74 -6.64
CA ARG A 36 5.18 10.54 -6.24
C ARG A 36 4.88 11.60 -5.18
N VAL A 37 3.83 11.40 -4.38
CA VAL A 37 3.48 12.25 -3.23
C VAL A 37 4.03 11.65 -1.92
N PRO A 38 4.11 12.45 -0.83
CA PRO A 38 4.50 11.94 0.48
C PRO A 38 3.67 10.74 0.95
N ARG A 39 4.26 9.90 1.80
CA ARG A 39 3.61 8.70 2.34
C ARG A 39 2.26 9.03 2.98
N SER A 40 1.22 8.29 2.61
CA SER A 40 -0.13 8.44 3.19
C SER A 40 -0.28 7.79 4.57
N ALA A 41 0.62 6.87 4.92
CA ALA A 41 0.63 6.15 6.19
C ALA A 41 2.04 5.65 6.52
N THR A 42 2.24 5.25 7.78
CA THR A 42 3.41 4.49 8.21
C THR A 42 3.09 3.00 8.14
N ILE A 43 4.01 2.22 7.57
CA ILE A 43 3.95 0.76 7.63
C ILE A 43 4.83 0.30 8.79
N GLN A 44 4.27 -0.53 9.67
CA GLN A 44 4.99 -1.08 10.82
C GLN A 44 4.90 -2.60 10.82
N ALA A 45 6.04 -3.29 10.96
CA ALA A 45 6.03 -4.73 11.13
C ALA A 45 5.41 -5.09 12.50
N GLU A 46 4.39 -5.95 12.51
CA GLU A 46 3.76 -6.45 13.74
C GLU A 46 4.44 -7.73 14.22
N ILE A 47 5.05 -8.47 13.29
CA ILE A 47 5.90 -9.64 13.55
C ILE A 47 7.11 -9.60 12.61
N ALA A 48 8.10 -10.47 12.84
CA ALA A 48 9.19 -10.69 11.89
C ALA A 48 8.62 -10.95 10.48
N SER A 49 8.95 -10.07 9.55
CA SER A 49 8.31 -10.01 8.22
C SER A 49 9.36 -9.87 7.14
N VAL A 50 9.20 -10.61 6.04
CA VAL A 50 10.04 -10.50 4.84
C VAL A 50 9.22 -9.81 3.76
N LEU A 51 9.80 -8.76 3.15
CA LEU A 51 9.18 -8.00 2.06
C LEU A 51 10.10 -7.98 0.85
N TYR A 52 9.51 -8.02 -0.34
CA TYR A 52 10.21 -7.66 -1.57
C TYR A 52 10.01 -6.17 -1.85
N LEU A 53 11.09 -5.51 -2.26
CA LEU A 53 11.08 -4.09 -2.59
C LEU A 53 11.20 -3.93 -4.11
N LEU A 54 10.24 -3.20 -4.68
CA LEU A 54 10.35 -2.61 -6.01
C LEU A 54 10.51 -1.10 -5.81
N ASN A 55 11.70 -0.57 -6.08
CA ASN A 55 11.94 0.86 -5.95
C ASN A 55 11.55 1.62 -7.23
N ALA A 56 11.57 2.95 -7.15
CA ALA A 56 11.18 3.82 -8.27
C ALA A 56 12.06 3.61 -9.51
N ASP A 57 13.37 3.50 -9.34
CA ASP A 57 14.30 3.35 -10.46
C ASP A 57 14.10 2.01 -11.19
N GLN A 58 13.86 0.93 -10.44
CA GLN A 58 13.51 -0.38 -10.99
C GLN A 58 12.18 -0.35 -11.73
N TYR A 59 11.18 0.37 -11.20
CA TYR A 59 9.90 0.52 -11.88
C TYR A 59 10.02 1.33 -13.17
N GLU A 60 10.84 2.39 -13.18
CA GLU A 60 11.14 3.16 -14.39
C GLU A 60 11.92 2.32 -15.42
N ALA A 61 12.87 1.50 -14.98
CA ALA A 61 13.56 0.55 -15.87
C ALA A 61 12.58 -0.44 -16.51
N ILE A 62 11.66 -1.02 -15.74
CA ILE A 62 10.62 -1.92 -16.28
C ILE A 62 9.75 -1.21 -17.32
N LYS A 63 9.42 0.07 -17.13
CA LYS A 63 8.62 0.83 -18.12
C LYS A 63 9.32 0.94 -19.48
N THR A 64 10.65 1.04 -19.48
CA THR A 64 11.45 1.14 -20.70
C THR A 64 11.74 -0.22 -21.30
N ASP A 65 12.14 -1.19 -20.47
CA ASP A 65 12.65 -2.49 -20.91
C ASP A 65 11.53 -3.49 -21.23
N ASP A 66 10.40 -3.43 -20.50
CA ASP A 66 9.22 -4.27 -20.74
C ASP A 66 7.90 -3.50 -20.48
N PRO A 67 7.43 -2.73 -21.49
CA PRO A 67 6.19 -1.97 -21.39
C PRO A 67 4.95 -2.84 -21.10
N ALA A 68 4.94 -4.10 -21.55
CA ALA A 68 3.81 -5.00 -21.34
C ALA A 68 3.72 -5.44 -19.87
N LEU A 69 4.86 -5.72 -19.23
CA LEU A 69 4.93 -5.98 -17.80
C LEU A 69 4.56 -4.74 -16.98
N SER A 70 5.07 -3.57 -17.36
CA SER A 70 4.70 -2.29 -16.74
C SER A 70 3.18 -2.08 -16.74
N HIS A 71 2.52 -2.32 -17.87
CA HIS A 71 1.06 -2.16 -17.96
C HIS A 71 0.34 -3.13 -17.01
N LYS A 72 0.76 -4.40 -16.95
CA LYS A 72 0.19 -5.38 -16.01
C LYS A 72 0.39 -4.98 -14.55
N LEU A 73 1.56 -4.47 -14.19
CA LEU A 73 1.84 -3.96 -12.84
C LEU A 73 0.95 -2.77 -12.51
N LEU A 74 0.79 -1.82 -13.44
CA LEU A 74 -0.08 -0.67 -13.25
C LEU A 74 -1.54 -1.10 -13.05
N THR A 75 -2.06 -2.01 -13.89
CA THR A 75 -3.41 -2.55 -13.72
C THR A 75 -3.57 -3.22 -12.36
N TYR A 76 -2.59 -4.02 -11.94
CA TYR A 76 -2.60 -4.66 -10.62
C TYR A 76 -2.62 -3.65 -9.47
N PHE A 77 -1.76 -2.62 -9.50
CA PHE A 77 -1.76 -1.57 -8.48
C PHE A 77 -3.09 -0.83 -8.42
N VAL A 78 -3.68 -0.49 -9.56
CA VAL A 78 -5.00 0.17 -9.63
C VAL A 78 -6.08 -0.72 -9.01
N SER A 79 -6.10 -2.02 -9.29
CA SER A 79 -7.06 -2.95 -8.67
C SER A 79 -6.90 -3.01 -7.15
N VAL A 80 -5.66 -3.08 -6.64
CA VAL A 80 -5.38 -3.07 -5.19
C VAL A 80 -5.84 -1.77 -4.55
N MET A 81 -5.58 -0.62 -5.18
CA MET A 81 -6.01 0.69 -4.68
C MET A 81 -7.54 0.81 -4.67
N ALA A 82 -8.24 0.33 -5.70
CA ALA A 82 -9.70 0.34 -5.76
C ALA A 82 -10.35 -0.52 -4.67
N GLU A 83 -9.80 -1.71 -4.40
CA GLU A 83 -10.23 -2.57 -3.29
C GLU A 83 -10.04 -1.86 -1.94
N ARG A 84 -8.89 -1.21 -1.74
CA ARG A 84 -8.58 -0.46 -0.52
C ARG A 84 -9.50 0.72 -0.30
N LEU A 85 -9.80 1.49 -1.35
CA LEU A 85 -10.72 2.61 -1.28
C LEU A 85 -12.14 2.14 -0.93
N THR A 86 -12.59 1.05 -1.56
CA THR A 86 -13.90 0.44 -1.26
C THR A 86 -13.98 0.01 0.21
N PHE A 87 -12.93 -0.62 0.73
CA PHE A 87 -12.84 -1.00 2.14
C PHE A 87 -12.90 0.23 3.06
N ALA A 88 -12.06 1.24 2.81
CA ALA A 88 -12.03 2.45 3.62
C ALA A 88 -13.39 3.17 3.66
N ASN A 89 -14.06 3.28 2.50
CA ASN A 89 -15.38 3.90 2.40
C ASN A 89 -16.44 3.12 3.20
N ARG A 90 -16.41 1.79 3.20
CA ARG A 90 -17.32 0.97 4.01
C ARG A 90 -17.11 1.18 5.51
N THR A 91 -15.86 1.26 5.96
CA THR A 91 -15.55 1.51 7.38
C THR A 91 -16.07 2.87 7.84
N ILE A 92 -15.89 3.92 7.03
CA ILE A 92 -16.41 5.27 7.33
C ILE A 92 -17.94 5.26 7.40
N ALA A 93 -18.61 4.54 6.49
CA ALA A 93 -20.07 4.46 6.47
C ALA A 93 -20.64 3.81 7.75
N VAL A 94 -19.94 2.83 8.33
CA VAL A 94 -20.35 2.19 9.60
C VAL A 94 -20.21 3.13 10.79
N LEU A 95 -19.21 4.01 10.81
CA LEU A 95 -18.96 4.96 11.91
C LEU A 95 -19.93 6.16 11.94
N ARG A 96 -20.76 6.34 10.89
CA ARG A 96 -21.75 7.43 10.80
C ARG A 96 -23.17 7.02 11.24
N ARG A 97 -23.34 5.83 11.81
CA ARG A 97 -24.56 5.39 12.50
C ARG A 97 -24.34 5.41 14.00
#